data_AF-A0A7X6WVR7-F1
#
_entry.id   AF-A0A7X6WVR7-F1
#
_cell.length_a   1.000
_cell.length_b   1.000
_cell.length_c   1.000
_cell.angle_alpha   90.00
_cell.angle_beta   90.00
_cell.angle_gamma   90.00
#
_symmetry.space_group_name_H-M   'P 1'
#
loop_
_entity.id
_entity.type
_entity.pdbx_description
1 polymer ?
#
loop_
_entity_poly.entity_id
_entity_poly.type
_entity_poly.pdbx_seq_one_letter_code
_entity_poly.pdbx_strand_id
1 'polypeptide(L)' 'MKNKNMVEVWGDNVSPISLLFAIIISVVTTMGAYFLAPQGDKTLGLFFGLGGAIVGVIICALLFKPKRVFEVEESE' A
#
# COMPACT_ATOMS: atom_id res chain seq x y z
N MET A 1 26.98 -2.33 1.49
CA MET A 1 26.92 -0.87 1.35
C MET A 1 25.45 -0.43 1.33
N LYS A 2 24.99 0.28 2.37
CA LYS A 2 23.58 0.66 2.56
C LYS A 2 23.35 2.01 1.85
N ASN A 3 22.94 1.98 0.58
CA ASN A 3 22.45 3.18 -0.09
C ASN A 3 21.11 3.56 0.56
N LYS A 4 21.12 4.49 1.53
CA LYS A 4 19.94 5.09 2.15
C LYS A 4 19.29 6.08 1.17
N ASN A 5 18.90 5.62 -0.01
CA ASN A 5 18.09 6.42 -0.92
C ASN A 5 16.65 6.31 -0.44
N MET A 6 16.29 7.07 0.58
CA MET A 6 14.91 7.27 1.00
C MET A 6 14.36 8.46 0.23
N VAL A 7 13.10 8.36 -0.20
CA VAL A 7 12.40 9.43 -0.89
C VAL A 7 11.44 10.06 0.10
N GLU A 8 11.41 11.38 0.15
CA GLU A 8 10.43 12.10 0.95
C GLU A 8 9.10 12.15 0.18
N VAL A 9 8.06 11.58 0.78
CA VAL A 9 6.71 11.52 0.22
C VAL A 9 5.77 12.06 1.29
N TRP A 10 5.14 13.20 1.02
CA TRP A 10 4.18 13.84 1.95
C TRP A 10 4.76 14.06 3.36
N GLY A 11 6.03 14.45 3.45
CA GLY A 11 6.71 14.68 4.72
C GLY A 11 7.14 13.42 5.48
N ASP A 12 6.99 12.22 4.88
CA ASP A 12 7.52 10.98 5.44
C ASP A 12 8.65 10.41 4.57
N ASN A 13 9.66 9.81 5.22
CA ASN A 13 10.80 9.20 4.54
C ASN A 13 10.49 7.73 4.23
N VAL A 14 10.21 7.44 2.96
CA VAL A 14 9.84 6.10 2.49
C VAL A 14 10.96 5.47 1.66
N SER A 15 11.08 4.15 1.70
CA SER A 15 11.98 3.43 0.79
C SER A 15 11.34 3.35 -0.60
N PRO A 16 12.03 3.79 -1.68
CA PRO A 16 11.47 3.77 -3.04
C PRO A 16 11.14 2.34 -3.51
N ILE A 17 11.88 1.33 -3.04
CA ILE A 17 11.59 -0.07 -3.34
C ILE A 17 10.29 -0.52 -2.68
N SER A 18 10.09 -0.21 -1.39
CA SER A 18 8.82 -0.47 -0.70
C SER A 18 7.65 0.26 -1.37
N LEU A 19 7.86 1.51 -1.78
CA LEU A 19 6.86 2.31 -2.48
C LEU A 19 6.48 1.70 -3.84
N LEU A 20 7.46 1.25 -4.63
CA LEU A 20 7.21 0.56 -5.90
C LEU A 20 6.37 -0.71 -5.69
N PHE A 21 6.73 -1.54 -4.71
CA PHE A 21 5.93 -2.72 -4.38
C PHE A 21 4.51 -2.37 -3.93
N ALA A 22 4.34 -1.31 -3.12
CA ALA A 22 3.03 -0.86 -2.68
C ALA A 22 2.13 -0.44 -3.87
N ILE A 23 2.70 0.28 -4.85
CA ILE A 23 1.99 0.67 -6.08
C ILE A 23 1.62 -0.55 -6.91
N ILE A 24 2.54 -1.49 -7.11
CA ILE A 24 2.27 -2.69 -7.90
C ILE A 24 1.15 -3.51 -7.25
N ILE A 25 1.22 -3.71 -5.93
CA ILE A 25 0.18 -4.44 -5.18
C ILE A 25 -1.17 -3.74 -5.34
N SER A 26 -1.24 -2.43 -5.13
CA SER A 26 -2.51 -1.70 -5.22
C SER A 26 -3.11 -1.73 -6.62
N VAL A 27 -2.29 -1.60 -7.67
CA VAL A 27 -2.75 -1.70 -9.06
C VAL A 27 -3.27 -3.10 -9.35
N VAL A 28 -2.53 -4.14 -8.98
CA VAL A 28 -2.90 -5.54 -9.21
C VAL A 28 -4.20 -5.90 -8.48
N THR A 29 -4.35 -5.49 -7.22
CA THR A 29 -5.57 -5.80 -6.46
C THR A 29 -6.78 -5.01 -6.96
N THR A 30 -6.60 -3.73 -7.32
CA THR A 30 -7.67 -2.88 -7.84
C THR A 30 -8.14 -3.36 -9.21
N MET A 31 -7.21 -3.59 -10.15
CA MET A 31 -7.55 -4.06 -11.48
C MET A 31 -8.01 -5.52 -11.48
N GLY A 32 -7.39 -6.37 -10.66
CA GLY A 32 -7.79 -7.76 -10.49
C GLY A 32 -9.23 -7.88 -9.98
N ALA A 33 -9.60 -7.07 -8.99
CA ALA A 33 -10.97 -7.03 -8.50
C ALA A 33 -11.94 -6.43 -9.54
N TYR A 34 -11.55 -5.35 -10.23
CA TYR A 34 -12.36 -4.77 -11.31
C TYR A 34 -12.70 -5.78 -12.40
N PHE A 35 -11.73 -6.61 -12.84
CA PHE A 35 -11.98 -7.62 -13.87
C PHE A 35 -12.79 -8.84 -13.37
N LEU A 36 -12.85 -9.06 -12.06
CA LEU A 36 -13.73 -10.06 -11.46
C LEU A 36 -15.19 -9.61 -11.42
N ALA A 37 -15.48 -8.34 -11.69
CA ALA A 37 -16.85 -7.83 -11.69
C ALA A 37 -17.67 -8.43 -12.85
N PRO A 38 -18.99 -8.67 -12.64
CA PRO A 38 -19.87 -9.16 -13.69
C PRO A 38 -19.90 -8.22 -14.91
N GLN A 39 -19.72 -8.80 -16.10
CA GLN A 39 -19.75 -8.06 -17.35
C GLN A 39 -21.18 -7.60 -17.64
N GLY A 40 -21.38 -6.28 -17.74
CA GLY A 40 -22.68 -5.68 -18.06
C GLY A 40 -23.06 -4.50 -17.16
N ASP A 41 -22.45 -4.40 -15.97
CA ASP A 41 -22.80 -3.37 -15.00
C ASP A 41 -21.57 -2.56 -14.55
N LYS A 42 -21.37 -1.39 -15.18
CA LYS A 42 -20.21 -0.52 -14.91
C LYS A 42 -20.10 -0.11 -13.44
N THR A 43 -21.25 0.06 -12.78
CA THR A 43 -21.34 0.42 -11.38
C THR A 43 -20.74 -0.65 -10.49
N LEU A 44 -21.03 -1.93 -10.76
CA LEU A 44 -20.45 -3.05 -10.03
C LEU A 44 -18.95 -3.15 -10.27
N GLY A 45 -18.47 -2.90 -11.50
CA GLY A 45 -17.04 -2.78 -11.80
C GLY A 45 -16.33 -1.79 -10.89
N LEU A 46 -16.89 -0.59 -10.71
CA LEU A 46 -16.34 0.42 -9.81
C LEU A 46 -16.29 -0.05 -8.36
N PHE A 47 -17.37 -0.65 -7.84
CA PHE A 47 -17.41 -1.15 -6.46
C PHE A 47 -16.41 -2.28 -6.21
N PHE A 48 -16.27 -3.20 -7.18
CA PHE A 48 -15.26 -4.26 -7.10
C PHE A 48 -13.85 -3.69 -7.15
N GLY A 49 -13.56 -2.73 -8.05
CA GLY A 49 -12.29 -2.04 -8.09
C GLY A 49 -11.96 -1.33 -6.77
N LEU A 50 -12.93 -0.61 -6.19
CA LEU A 50 -12.79 0.04 -4.89
C LEU A 50 -12.53 -0.99 -3.77
N GLY A 51 -13.25 -2.11 -3.77
CA GLY A 51 -13.01 -3.22 -2.85
C GLY A 51 -11.59 -3.78 -2.99
N GLY A 52 -11.11 -3.96 -4.23
CA GLY A 52 -9.74 -4.35 -4.53
C GLY A 52 -8.69 -3.35 -4.04
N ALA A 53 -8.98 -2.05 -4.10
CA ALA A 53 -8.10 -1.02 -3.54
C ALA A 53 -8.00 -1.14 -2.01
N ILE A 54 -9.12 -1.35 -1.31
CA ILE A 54 -9.13 -1.57 0.15
C ILE A 54 -8.31 -2.81 0.52
N VAL A 55 -8.49 -3.92 -0.21
CA VAL A 55 -7.69 -5.14 -0.02
C VAL A 55 -6.20 -4.87 -0.26
N GLY A 56 -5.85 -4.11 -1.28
CA GLY A 56 -4.47 -3.68 -1.55
C GLY A 56 -3.87 -2.87 -0.41
N VAL A 57 -4.64 -1.95 0.18
CA VAL A 57 -4.22 -1.18 1.35
C VAL A 57 -3.97 -2.08 2.56
N ILE A 58 -4.87 -3.04 2.82
CA ILE A 58 -4.69 -4.01 3.93
C ILE A 58 -3.42 -4.85 3.72
N ILE A 59 -3.20 -5.36 2.51
CA ILE A 59 -1.99 -6.13 2.18
C ILE A 59 -0.73 -5.28 2.39
N CYS A 60 -0.73 -4.04 1.91
CA CYS A 60 0.37 -3.10 2.12
C CYS A 60 0.60 -2.81 3.61
N ALA A 61 -0.44 -2.60 4.40
CA ALA A 61 -0.33 -2.36 5.84
C ALA A 61 0.28 -3.57 6.59
N LEU A 62 -0.03 -4.79 6.14
CA LEU A 62 0.53 -6.01 6.72
C LEU A 62 1.99 -6.24 6.31
N LEU A 63 2.35 -5.94 5.06
CA LEU A 63 3.71 -6.12 4.54
C LEU A 63 4.67 -5.04 5.05
N PHE A 64 4.23 -3.78 5.09
CA PHE A 64 5.03 -2.64 5.53
C PHE A 64 4.71 -2.29 6.98
N LYS A 65 4.95 -3.23 7.89
CA LYS A 65 4.75 -2.98 9.33
C LYS A 65 5.58 -1.77 9.81
N PRO A 66 5.04 -0.96 10.73
CA PRO A 66 5.76 0.17 11.30
C PRO A 66 7.04 -0.35 11.98
N LYS A 67 8.17 0.18 11.53
CA LYS A 67 9.50 -0.26 12.00
C LYS A 67 9.93 0.43 13.31
N ARG A 68 9.14 1.37 13.82
CA ARG A 68 9.44 2.14 15.02
C ARG A 68 9.03 1.35 16.26
N VAL A 69 10.01 0.72 16.90
CA VAL A 69 9.94 0.40 18.33
C VAL A 69 10.34 1.68 19.03
N PHE A 70 9.39 2.35 19.68
CA PHE A 70 9.73 3.48 20.55
C PHE A 70 10.32 2.90 21.83
N GLU A 71 11.65 2.94 21.96
CA GLU A 71 12.27 2.83 23.29
C GLU A 71 11.97 4.15 23.98
N VAL A 72 11.11 4.11 24.99
CA VAL A 72 10.86 5.26 25.86
C VAL A 72 12.11 5.39 26.74
N GLU A 73 12.99 6.32 26.42
CA GLU A 73 14.03 6.75 27.36
C GLU A 73 13.32 7.55 28.47
N GLU A 74 13.14 6.91 29.62
CA GLU A 74 12.71 7.56 30.85
C GLU A 74 13.86 8.44 31.35
N SER A 75 13.81 9.73 31.02
CA SER A 75 14.75 10.73 31.53
C SER A 75 14.31 11.17 32.93
N GLU A 76 15.12 10.82 33.94
CA GLU A 76 15.05 11.29 35.33
C GLU A 76 15.15 12.82 35.48
#